data_AF-A0A957AKB0-F1
#
_entry.id   AF-A0A957AKB0-F1
#
_cell.length_a   1.000
_cell.length_b   1.000
_cell.length_c   1.000
_cell.angle_alpha   90.00
_cell.angle_beta   90.00
_cell.angle_gamma   90.00
#
_symmetry.space_group_name_H-M   'P 1'
#
loop_
_entity.id
_entity.type
_entity.pdbx_description
1 polymer ?
#
loop_
_entity_poly.entity_id
_entity_poly.type
_entity_poly.pdbx_seq_one_letter_code
_entity_poly.pdbx_strand_id
1 'polypeptide(L)'
;MTHGKTETILLKRAYDAPDARDGVRVLVDRLWARGVSKAAARLDAWMHDLGPSDDLRTQFGHQPARWETFVAQYRDELLTPMRQVLLAMLQGVSSNDTLTLVYGARDTRENEAVVLRQYLLQERAHVPPGWDARATLLVAITVVAAAHPDAVAPAASVERFIAPLLTRDDITSARSTLLADGEVQPASGGWELTGRGKKEVAGFQCAAAPAPT
;
A
#
# COMPACT_ATOMS: atom_id res chain seq x y z
N MET A 1 12.38 13.77 -21.08
CA MET A 1 13.44 12.96 -20.44
C MET A 1 12.76 11.85 -19.69
N THR A 2 12.69 10.65 -20.28
CA THR A 2 12.15 9.45 -19.64
C THR A 2 13.14 8.95 -18.61
N HIS A 3 12.98 9.38 -17.34
CA HIS A 3 13.69 8.75 -16.23
C HIS A 3 13.23 7.30 -16.16
N GLY A 4 14.17 6.36 -16.15
CA GLY A 4 13.85 4.94 -16.09
C GLY A 4 13.09 4.64 -14.79
N LYS A 5 12.04 3.83 -14.88
CA LYS A 5 11.18 3.35 -13.77
C LYS A 5 11.97 2.91 -12.50
N THR A 6 13.23 2.52 -12.65
CA THR A 6 14.15 2.13 -11.58
C THR A 6 14.57 3.27 -10.65
N GLU A 7 14.65 4.51 -11.14
CA GLU A 7 15.05 5.68 -10.35
C GLU A 7 13.91 6.26 -9.52
N THR A 8 12.65 5.93 -9.86
CA THR A 8 11.47 6.49 -9.18
C THR A 8 11.00 5.66 -7.99
N ILE A 9 11.50 4.44 -7.79
CA ILE A 9 11.15 3.61 -6.62
C ILE A 9 12.40 3.43 -5.74
N LEU A 10 12.38 4.04 -4.55
CA LEU A 10 13.44 4.01 -3.56
C LEU A 10 13.06 3.09 -2.38
N LEU A 11 14.08 2.68 -1.61
CA LEU A 11 13.92 1.93 -0.37
C LEU A 11 14.53 2.74 0.77
N LYS A 12 13.83 2.83 1.90
CA LYS A 12 14.37 3.49 3.10
C LYS A 12 13.92 2.80 4.37
N ARG A 13 14.80 2.67 5.36
CA ARG A 13 14.38 2.12 6.65
C ARG A 13 13.51 3.14 7.38
N ALA A 14 12.51 2.66 8.11
CA ALA A 14 11.63 3.48 8.95
C ALA A 14 12.39 4.22 10.08
N TYR A 15 13.60 3.75 10.41
CA TYR A 15 14.49 4.33 11.41
C TYR A 15 15.43 5.39 10.84
N ASP A 16 15.52 5.52 9.51
CA ASP A 16 16.31 6.56 8.87
C ASP A 16 15.46 7.82 8.69
N ALA A 17 16.06 8.99 8.87
CA ALA A 17 15.35 10.26 8.82
C ALA A 17 14.67 10.48 7.45
N PRO A 18 13.41 10.96 7.43
CA PRO A 18 12.76 11.39 6.19
C PRO A 18 13.54 12.52 5.53
N ASP A 19 13.66 12.45 4.20
CA ASP A 19 14.37 13.42 3.36
C ASP A 19 13.49 13.90 2.21
N ALA A 20 13.79 15.09 1.67
CA ALA A 20 13.02 15.69 0.58
C ALA A 20 13.03 14.84 -0.70
N ARG A 21 14.08 14.04 -0.93
CA ARG A 21 14.18 13.12 -2.08
C ARG A 21 13.30 11.89 -1.95
N ASP A 22 12.69 11.64 -0.79
CA ASP A 22 11.89 10.44 -0.59
C ASP A 22 10.57 10.49 -1.38
N GLY A 23 10.12 11.68 -1.79
CA GLY A 23 8.82 11.86 -2.44
C GLY A 23 7.68 11.30 -1.59
N VAL A 24 6.85 10.45 -2.19
CA VAL A 24 5.76 9.75 -1.52
C VAL A 24 6.31 8.60 -0.69
N ARG A 25 6.04 8.60 0.61
CA ARG A 25 6.56 7.59 1.56
C ARG A 25 5.47 6.62 1.98
N VAL A 26 5.65 5.33 1.66
CA VAL A 26 4.68 4.28 2.00
C VAL A 26 5.34 3.21 2.84
N LEU A 27 4.83 2.96 4.06
CA LEU A 27 5.25 1.80 4.85
C LEU A 27 4.61 0.54 4.27
N VAL A 28 5.44 -0.46 3.98
CA VAL A 28 5.00 -1.72 3.35
C VAL A 28 5.13 -2.93 4.28
N ASP A 29 5.72 -2.75 5.45
CA ASP A 29 5.72 -3.79 6.48
C ASP A 29 4.31 -3.99 7.02
N ARG A 30 3.96 -5.26 7.27
CA ARG A 30 2.72 -5.63 7.97
C ARG A 30 2.63 -5.02 9.36
N LEU A 31 3.77 -4.80 10.01
CA LEU A 31 3.88 -4.28 11.37
C LEU A 31 4.43 -2.86 11.35
N TRP A 32 3.86 -2.02 12.20
CA TRP A 32 4.39 -0.68 12.41
C TRP A 32 5.80 -0.72 13.02
N ALA A 33 6.69 0.17 12.57
CA ALA A 33 8.06 0.26 13.06
C ALA A 33 8.10 0.64 14.55
N ARG A 34 8.66 -0.25 15.38
CA ARG A 34 8.69 -0.08 16.84
C ARG A 34 9.46 1.18 17.23
N GLY A 35 8.89 1.97 18.13
CA GLY A 35 9.53 3.19 18.64
C GLY A 35 9.52 4.39 17.67
N VAL A 36 8.92 4.26 16.49
CA VAL A 36 8.74 5.37 15.55
C VAL A 36 7.30 5.86 15.67
N SER A 37 7.08 7.15 15.90
CA SER A 37 5.71 7.70 15.90
C SER A 37 5.23 7.93 14.47
N LYS A 38 3.90 7.91 14.24
CA LYS A 38 3.29 8.27 12.95
C LYS A 38 3.74 9.64 12.45
N ALA A 39 3.79 10.62 13.35
CA ALA A 39 4.26 11.96 13.05
C ALA A 39 5.74 11.99 12.61
N ALA A 40 6.62 11.27 13.31
CA ALA A 40 8.05 11.19 12.96
C ALA A 40 8.30 10.42 11.66
N ALA A 41 7.49 9.39 11.38
CA ALA A 41 7.63 8.55 10.19
C ALA A 41 7.35 9.31 8.88
N ARG A 42 6.54 10.37 8.94
CA ARG A 42 6.15 11.22 7.78
C ARG A 42 5.76 10.36 6.57
N LEU A 43 4.79 9.47 6.77
CA LEU A 43 4.28 8.57 5.74
C LEU A 43 3.01 9.14 5.11
N ASP A 44 2.83 8.92 3.81
CA ASP A 44 1.59 9.22 3.08
C ASP A 44 0.58 8.06 3.18
N ALA A 45 1.06 6.82 3.35
CA ALA A 45 0.22 5.65 3.54
C ALA A 45 0.96 4.51 4.28
N TRP A 46 0.18 3.62 4.88
CA TRP A 46 0.64 2.35 5.45
C TRP A 46 -0.12 1.21 4.79
N MET A 47 0.51 0.60 3.78
CA MET A 47 -0.03 -0.51 3.01
C MET A 47 0.40 -1.84 3.65
N HIS A 48 0.04 -2.03 4.92
CA HIS A 48 0.41 -3.21 5.72
C HIS A 48 0.00 -4.55 5.09
N ASP A 49 -1.06 -4.54 4.29
CA ASP A 49 -1.54 -5.70 3.54
C ASP A 49 -0.55 -6.18 2.49
N LEU A 50 0.37 -5.33 2.02
CA LEU A 50 1.43 -5.74 1.10
C LEU A 50 2.49 -6.60 1.80
N GLY A 51 2.73 -6.41 3.10
CA GLY A 51 3.73 -7.19 3.82
C GLY A 51 3.43 -8.70 3.83
N PRO A 52 4.45 -9.56 3.92
CA PRO A 52 4.26 -11.01 3.90
C PRO A 52 3.35 -11.48 5.05
N SER A 53 2.66 -12.60 4.86
CA SER A 53 1.87 -13.21 5.93
C SER A 53 2.73 -13.54 7.16
N ASP A 54 2.08 -13.69 8.32
CA ASP A 54 2.79 -14.03 9.56
C ASP A 54 3.45 -15.42 9.48
N ASP A 55 2.82 -16.36 8.78
CA ASP A 55 3.38 -17.70 8.53
C ASP A 55 4.64 -17.61 7.67
N LEU A 56 4.57 -16.88 6.54
CA LEU A 56 5.71 -16.72 5.64
C LEU A 56 6.87 -15.98 6.32
N ARG A 57 6.57 -14.92 7.10
CA ARG A 57 7.56 -14.19 7.89
C ARG A 57 8.25 -15.09 8.92
N THR A 58 7.48 -15.96 9.59
CA THR A 58 8.00 -16.94 10.56
C THR A 58 8.87 -17.99 9.88
N GLN A 59 8.44 -18.49 8.71
CA GLN A 59 9.21 -19.48 7.94
C GLN A 59 10.52 -18.90 7.40
N PHE A 60 10.52 -17.67 6.88
CA PHE A 60 11.75 -17.02 6.45
C PHE A 60 12.72 -16.84 7.61
N GLY A 61 12.24 -16.31 8.75
CA GLY A 61 13.03 -16.17 9.96
C GLY A 61 14.35 -15.42 9.78
N HIS A 62 14.47 -14.59 8.73
CA HIS A 62 15.69 -13.93 8.29
C HIS A 62 16.88 -14.88 8.07
N GLN A 63 16.61 -16.09 7.58
CA GLN A 63 17.65 -17.06 7.23
C GLN A 63 18.03 -16.90 5.75
N PRO A 64 19.28 -16.53 5.41
CA PRO A 64 19.69 -16.34 4.01
C PRO A 64 19.47 -17.58 3.13
N ALA A 65 19.66 -18.77 3.70
CA ALA A 65 19.42 -20.04 3.01
C ALA A 65 17.95 -20.27 2.59
N ARG A 66 17.00 -19.49 3.14
CA ARG A 66 15.57 -19.56 2.81
C ARG A 66 15.10 -18.42 1.91
N TRP A 67 16.01 -17.53 1.50
CA TRP A 67 15.66 -16.30 0.78
C TRP A 67 14.94 -16.58 -0.54
N GLU A 68 15.47 -17.46 -1.38
CA GLU A 68 14.86 -17.77 -2.68
C GLU A 68 13.44 -18.33 -2.54
N THR A 69 13.24 -19.24 -1.58
CA THR A 69 11.91 -19.79 -1.25
C THR A 69 10.96 -18.70 -0.75
N PHE A 70 11.43 -17.82 0.13
CA PHE A 70 10.64 -16.69 0.62
C PHE A 70 10.22 -15.76 -0.53
N VAL A 71 11.13 -15.43 -1.44
CA VAL A 71 10.84 -14.59 -2.61
C VAL A 71 9.73 -15.22 -3.46
N ALA A 72 9.83 -16.52 -3.76
CA ALA A 72 8.82 -17.21 -4.57
C ALA A 72 7.44 -17.18 -3.88
N GLN A 73 7.36 -17.62 -2.62
CA GLN A 73 6.11 -17.66 -1.87
C GLN A 73 5.51 -16.27 -1.65
N TYR A 74 6.34 -15.27 -1.38
CA TYR A 74 5.85 -13.91 -1.18
C TYR A 74 5.26 -13.33 -2.48
N ARG A 75 5.87 -13.62 -3.63
CA ARG A 75 5.33 -13.22 -4.94
C ARG A 75 3.97 -13.86 -5.21
N ASP A 76 3.74 -15.10 -4.78
CA ASP A 76 2.42 -15.74 -4.88
C ASP A 76 1.39 -15.04 -3.99
N GLU A 77 1.76 -14.66 -2.76
CA GLU A 77 0.85 -13.91 -1.89
C GLU A 77 0.46 -12.55 -2.50
N LEU A 78 1.33 -11.92 -3.30
CA LEU A 78 1.04 -10.64 -3.95
C LEU A 78 -0.07 -10.72 -5.01
N LEU A 79 -0.49 -11.92 -5.43
CA LEU A 79 -1.51 -12.13 -6.46
C LEU A 79 -2.95 -11.98 -5.95
N THR A 80 -3.17 -11.72 -4.66
CA THR A 80 -4.53 -11.48 -4.16
C THR A 80 -5.11 -10.19 -4.75
N PRO A 81 -6.44 -10.13 -4.97
CA PRO A 81 -7.07 -8.98 -5.60
C PRO A 81 -6.75 -7.63 -4.92
N MET A 82 -6.84 -7.58 -3.59
CA MET A 82 -6.54 -6.37 -2.82
C MET A 82 -5.06 -5.96 -2.94
N ARG A 83 -4.13 -6.92 -2.91
CA ARG A 83 -2.69 -6.61 -3.07
C ARG A 83 -2.40 -6.10 -4.47
N GLN A 84 -3.03 -6.65 -5.50
CA GLN A 84 -2.93 -6.14 -6.88
C GLN A 84 -3.42 -4.69 -7.00
N VAL A 85 -4.50 -4.33 -6.30
CA VAL A 85 -5.01 -2.95 -6.26
C VAL A 85 -4.00 -2.01 -5.58
N LEU A 86 -3.45 -2.40 -4.42
CA LEU A 86 -2.42 -1.61 -3.73
C LEU A 86 -1.15 -1.46 -4.57
N LEU A 87 -0.71 -2.53 -5.23
CA LEU A 87 0.42 -2.50 -6.16
C LEU A 87 0.15 -1.56 -7.35
N ALA A 88 -1.06 -1.57 -7.91
CA ALA A 88 -1.44 -0.68 -8.99
C ALA A 88 -1.41 0.80 -8.55
N MET A 89 -1.82 1.11 -7.31
CA MET A 89 -1.69 2.46 -6.73
C MET A 89 -0.22 2.88 -6.66
N LEU A 90 0.67 2.01 -6.16
CA LEU A 90 2.11 2.29 -6.07
C LEU A 90 2.75 2.49 -7.45
N GLN A 91 2.37 1.69 -8.46
CA GLN A 91 2.84 1.87 -9.83
C GLN A 91 2.34 3.18 -10.45
N GLY A 92 1.09 3.54 -10.18
CA GLY A 92 0.52 4.83 -10.60
C GLY A 92 1.26 6.03 -10.01
N VAL A 93 1.60 5.97 -8.72
CA VAL A 93 2.40 7.01 -8.04
C VAL A 93 3.80 7.09 -8.64
N SER A 94 4.51 5.97 -8.73
CA SER A 94 5.91 5.92 -9.22
C SER A 94 6.07 6.28 -10.70
N SER A 95 4.97 6.37 -11.45
CA SER A 95 4.96 6.88 -12.83
C SER A 95 5.00 8.41 -12.91
N ASN A 96 4.63 9.11 -11.83
CA ASN A 96 4.51 10.57 -11.79
C ASN A 96 5.44 11.23 -10.77
N ASP A 97 5.82 10.52 -9.71
CA ASP A 97 6.61 11.03 -8.60
C ASP A 97 7.60 9.98 -8.09
N THR A 98 8.54 10.40 -7.25
CA THR A 98 9.38 9.47 -6.50
C THR A 98 8.54 8.79 -5.42
N LEU A 99 8.60 7.46 -5.38
CA LEU A 99 7.98 6.60 -4.40
C LEU A 99 9.07 5.96 -3.53
N THR A 100 9.02 6.17 -2.23
CA THR A 100 9.88 5.47 -1.27
C THR A 100 9.07 4.40 -0.53
N LEU A 101 9.46 3.14 -0.71
CA LEU A 101 8.98 2.05 0.13
C LEU A 101 9.76 2.07 1.45
N VAL A 102 9.04 2.29 2.53
CA VAL A 102 9.56 2.36 3.89
C VAL A 102 9.41 0.99 4.54
N TYR A 103 10.47 0.50 5.19
CA TYR A 103 10.50 -0.83 5.82
C TYR A 103 11.26 -0.85 7.15
N GLY A 104 11.00 -1.83 8.00
CA GLY A 104 11.54 -1.94 9.36
C GLY A 104 12.71 -2.93 9.51
N ALA A 105 12.95 -3.80 8.53
CA ALA A 105 14.03 -4.78 8.61
C ALA A 105 15.41 -4.11 8.83
N ARG A 106 16.30 -4.80 9.57
CA ARG A 106 17.70 -4.38 9.73
C ARG A 106 18.53 -4.74 8.50
N ASP A 107 18.26 -5.90 7.91
CA ASP A 107 18.85 -6.29 6.64
C ASP A 107 18.31 -5.42 5.51
N THR A 108 19.20 -4.79 4.77
CA THR A 108 18.86 -3.86 3.67
C THR A 108 18.84 -4.53 2.31
N ARG A 109 19.26 -5.80 2.23
CA ARG A 109 19.44 -6.57 1.00
C ARG A 109 18.41 -7.70 0.88
N GLU A 110 18.09 -8.36 2.00
CA GLU A 110 17.16 -9.50 2.06
C GLU A 110 15.98 -9.16 2.98
N ASN A 111 15.04 -8.40 2.43
CA ASN A 111 13.79 -8.02 3.09
C ASN A 111 12.63 -7.91 2.08
N GLU A 112 11.41 -7.88 2.60
CA GLU A 112 10.17 -7.80 1.82
C GLU A 112 10.10 -6.58 0.89
N ALA A 113 10.64 -5.43 1.28
CA ALA A 113 10.59 -4.23 0.47
C ALA A 113 11.51 -4.33 -0.76
N VAL A 114 12.61 -5.08 -0.66
CA VAL A 114 13.46 -5.41 -1.83
C VAL A 114 12.67 -6.24 -2.85
N VAL A 115 11.96 -7.27 -2.39
CA VAL A 115 11.11 -8.10 -3.27
C VAL A 115 10.00 -7.27 -3.89
N LEU A 116 9.33 -6.45 -3.09
CA LEU A 116 8.22 -5.60 -3.54
C LEU A 116 8.68 -4.58 -4.58
N ARG A 117 9.84 -3.94 -4.38
CA ARG A 117 10.44 -3.04 -5.38
C ARG A 117 10.74 -3.79 -6.68
N GLN A 118 11.34 -4.98 -6.62
CA GLN A 118 11.60 -5.76 -7.82
C GLN A 118 10.31 -6.12 -8.56
N TYR A 119 9.28 -6.55 -7.82
CA TYR A 119 7.96 -6.83 -8.35
C TYR A 119 7.37 -5.61 -9.08
N LEU A 120 7.36 -4.44 -8.43
CA LEU A 120 6.84 -3.20 -9.01
C LEU A 120 7.58 -2.77 -10.29
N LEU A 121 8.88 -3.08 -10.40
CA LEU A 121 9.69 -2.77 -11.57
C LEU A 121 9.42 -3.73 -12.74
N GLN A 122 9.31 -5.02 -12.45
CA GLN A 122 9.24 -6.11 -13.45
C GLN A 122 7.82 -6.38 -13.93
N GLU A 123 6.86 -6.41 -13.00
CA GLU A 123 5.48 -6.79 -13.28
C GLU A 123 4.62 -5.56 -13.55
N ARG A 124 3.45 -5.77 -14.16
CA ARG A 124 2.39 -4.76 -14.24
C ARG A 124 1.23 -5.22 -13.38
N ALA A 125 1.03 -4.54 -12.26
CA ALA A 125 -0.14 -4.74 -11.44
C ALA A 125 -1.37 -4.26 -12.20
N HIS A 126 -2.49 -4.93 -11.99
CA HIS A 126 -3.76 -4.59 -12.60
C HIS A 126 -4.86 -4.57 -11.55
N VAL A 127 -5.84 -3.68 -11.74
CA VAL A 127 -7.08 -3.76 -10.96
C VAL A 127 -7.82 -5.02 -11.42
N PRO A 128 -8.07 -6.01 -10.55
CA PRO A 128 -8.68 -7.27 -10.93
C PRO A 128 -10.15 -7.07 -11.31
N PRO A 129 -10.70 -7.92 -12.20
CA PRO A 129 -12.13 -7.90 -12.52
C PRO A 129 -12.98 -8.04 -11.25
N GLY A 130 -14.02 -7.21 -11.12
CA GLY A 130 -14.89 -7.18 -9.94
C GLY A 130 -14.43 -6.24 -8.82
N TRP A 131 -13.26 -5.62 -8.93
CA TRP A 131 -12.91 -4.46 -8.09
C TRP A 131 -13.44 -3.18 -8.72
N ASP A 132 -14.31 -2.48 -8.01
CA ASP A 132 -14.91 -1.24 -8.50
C ASP A 132 -14.24 0.02 -7.91
N ALA A 133 -14.69 1.18 -8.37
CA ALA A 133 -14.20 2.48 -7.90
C ALA A 133 -14.47 2.68 -6.40
N ARG A 134 -15.58 2.17 -5.87
CA ARG A 134 -15.95 2.26 -4.44
C ARG A 134 -14.94 1.50 -3.59
N ALA A 135 -14.71 0.23 -3.88
CA ALA A 135 -13.76 -0.62 -3.16
C ALA A 135 -12.34 -0.06 -3.25
N THR A 136 -11.93 0.41 -4.44
CA THR A 136 -10.62 1.05 -4.65
C THR A 136 -10.45 2.29 -3.77
N LEU A 137 -11.45 3.18 -3.75
CA LEU A 137 -11.42 4.38 -2.93
C LEU A 137 -11.42 4.05 -1.43
N LEU A 138 -12.23 3.09 -0.99
CA LEU A 138 -12.30 2.68 0.41
C LEU A 138 -10.97 2.11 0.90
N VAL A 139 -10.32 1.25 0.11
CA VAL A 139 -8.98 0.72 0.41
C VAL A 139 -7.95 1.85 0.49
N ALA A 140 -7.97 2.80 -0.45
CA ALA A 140 -7.06 3.95 -0.42
C ALA A 140 -7.23 4.80 0.85
N ILE A 141 -8.47 5.14 1.22
CA ILE A 141 -8.75 5.88 2.46
C ILE A 141 -8.23 5.11 3.67
N THR A 142 -8.42 3.78 3.70
CA THR A 142 -7.96 2.93 4.80
C THR A 142 -6.45 3.01 5.01
N VAL A 143 -5.67 2.77 3.94
CA VAL A 143 -4.20 2.73 4.06
C VAL A 143 -3.61 4.11 4.32
N VAL A 144 -4.24 5.17 3.83
CA VAL A 144 -3.84 6.55 4.15
C VAL A 144 -4.17 6.84 5.62
N ALA A 145 -5.42 6.68 6.06
CA ALA A 145 -5.81 6.91 7.47
C ALA A 145 -4.92 6.14 8.46
N ALA A 146 -4.56 4.89 8.12
CA ALA A 146 -3.70 4.05 8.95
C ALA A 146 -2.32 4.66 9.22
N ALA A 147 -1.78 5.49 8.32
CA ALA A 147 -0.49 6.16 8.49
C ALA A 147 -0.56 7.44 9.34
N HIS A 148 -1.74 8.03 9.51
CA HIS A 148 -1.89 9.35 10.13
C HIS A 148 -2.25 9.26 11.63
N PRO A 149 -1.74 10.19 12.48
CA PRO A 149 -1.95 10.14 13.93
C PRO A 149 -3.40 10.22 14.39
N ASP A 150 -4.22 10.99 13.67
CA ASP A 150 -5.63 11.25 13.93
C ASP A 150 -6.57 10.23 13.25
N ALA A 151 -6.01 9.23 12.56
CA ALA A 151 -6.75 8.27 11.75
C ALA A 151 -7.64 8.92 10.67
N VAL A 152 -7.28 10.15 10.25
CA VAL A 152 -7.90 10.85 9.12
C VAL A 152 -7.03 10.64 7.89
N ALA A 153 -7.64 10.29 6.77
CA ALA A 153 -7.00 10.22 5.47
C ALA A 153 -7.10 11.59 4.77
N PRO A 154 -6.01 12.36 4.61
CA PRO A 154 -6.06 13.62 3.90
C PRO A 154 -6.49 13.40 2.45
N ALA A 155 -7.41 14.23 1.95
CA ALA A 155 -7.97 14.06 0.61
C ALA A 155 -6.88 14.08 -0.48
N ALA A 156 -5.90 14.97 -0.37
CA ALA A 156 -4.78 15.05 -1.30
C ALA A 156 -3.91 13.78 -1.33
N SER A 157 -3.70 13.14 -0.18
CA SER A 157 -2.96 11.86 -0.12
C SER A 157 -3.77 10.74 -0.77
N VAL A 158 -5.07 10.66 -0.49
CA VAL A 158 -5.97 9.67 -1.11
C VAL A 158 -6.01 9.84 -2.63
N GLU A 159 -6.23 11.06 -3.11
CA GLU A 159 -6.29 11.38 -4.54
C GLU A 159 -5.00 10.97 -5.26
N ARG A 160 -3.84 11.16 -4.63
CA ARG A 160 -2.55 10.77 -5.21
C ARG A 160 -2.46 9.28 -5.53
N PHE A 161 -3.04 8.41 -4.70
CA PHE A 161 -3.03 6.97 -4.91
C PHE A 161 -4.07 6.48 -5.90
N ILE A 162 -5.23 7.15 -6.00
CA ILE A 162 -6.36 6.67 -6.83
C ILE A 162 -6.46 7.34 -8.20
N ALA A 163 -5.94 8.56 -8.38
CA ALA A 163 -6.01 9.27 -9.66
C ALA A 163 -5.35 8.53 -10.85
N PRO A 164 -4.31 7.69 -10.65
CA PRO A 164 -3.80 6.85 -11.73
C PRO A 164 -4.73 5.70 -12.14
N LEU A 165 -5.70 5.34 -11.29
CA LEU A 165 -6.56 4.17 -11.46
C LEU A 165 -8.01 4.53 -11.82
N LEU A 166 -8.49 5.68 -11.35
CA LEU A 166 -9.88 6.09 -11.41
C LEU A 166 -10.02 7.46 -12.08
N THR A 167 -11.08 7.65 -12.86
CA THR A 167 -11.43 8.97 -13.38
C THR A 167 -11.98 9.87 -12.27
N ARG A 168 -12.06 11.18 -12.54
CA ARG A 168 -12.69 12.12 -11.59
C ARG A 168 -14.16 11.77 -11.31
N ASP A 169 -14.87 11.28 -12.31
CA ASP A 169 -16.27 10.89 -12.20
C ASP A 169 -16.41 9.63 -11.34
N ASP A 170 -15.52 8.65 -11.53
CA ASP A 170 -15.44 7.45 -10.69
C ASP A 170 -15.21 7.81 -9.23
N ILE A 171 -14.25 8.69 -8.95
CA ILE A 171 -13.93 9.15 -7.57
C ILE A 171 -15.14 9.86 -6.95
N THR A 172 -15.80 10.72 -7.72
CA THR A 172 -16.97 11.49 -7.26
C THR A 172 -18.14 10.56 -6.93
N SER A 173 -18.44 9.63 -7.84
CA SER A 173 -19.51 8.64 -7.68
C SER A 173 -19.23 7.72 -6.49
N ALA A 174 -18.03 7.12 -6.43
CA ALA A 174 -17.60 6.25 -5.34
C ALA A 174 -17.69 6.94 -3.98
N ARG A 175 -17.21 8.19 -3.90
CA ARG A 175 -17.31 9.00 -2.68
C ARG A 175 -18.76 9.19 -2.23
N SER A 176 -19.66 9.50 -3.16
CA SER A 176 -21.08 9.66 -2.86
C SER A 176 -21.66 8.37 -2.28
N THR A 177 -21.31 7.22 -2.85
CA THR A 177 -21.76 5.91 -2.36
C THR A 177 -21.20 5.60 -0.98
N LEU A 178 -19.89 5.75 -0.74
CA LEU A 178 -19.27 5.48 0.56
C LEU A 178 -19.90 6.32 1.70
N LEU A 179 -20.28 7.56 1.39
CA LEU A 179 -20.97 8.44 2.35
C LEU A 179 -22.41 8.00 2.59
N ALA A 180 -23.15 7.65 1.53
CA ALA A 180 -24.52 7.17 1.66
C ALA A 180 -24.61 5.85 2.44
N ASP A 181 -23.63 4.96 2.24
CA ASP A 181 -23.55 3.68 2.94
C ASP A 181 -22.99 3.83 4.37
N GLY A 182 -22.47 5.00 4.74
CA GLY A 182 -21.90 5.27 6.06
C GLY A 182 -20.60 4.51 6.32
N GLU A 183 -19.82 4.26 5.28
CA GLU A 183 -18.53 3.54 5.35
C GLU A 183 -17.38 4.49 5.67
N VAL A 184 -17.54 5.76 5.27
CA VAL A 184 -16.64 6.86 5.60
C VAL A 184 -17.45 8.05 6.10
N GLN A 185 -16.79 8.93 6.84
CA GLN A 185 -17.35 10.21 7.25
C GLN A 185 -16.38 11.36 6.94
N PRO A 186 -16.87 12.57 6.62
CA PRO A 186 -16.00 13.73 6.45
C PRO A 186 -15.28 14.08 7.75
N ALA A 187 -14.01 14.45 7.63
CA ALA A 187 -13.19 15.00 8.71
C ALA A 187 -12.46 16.25 8.22
N SER A 188 -11.82 16.99 9.14
CA SER A 188 -11.05 18.19 8.77
C SER A 188 -9.95 17.84 7.76
N GLY A 189 -10.09 18.32 6.52
CA GLY A 189 -9.11 18.10 5.45
C GLY A 189 -9.11 16.70 4.83
N GLY A 190 -10.08 15.83 5.14
CA GLY A 190 -10.05 14.45 4.68
C GLY A 190 -11.23 13.59 5.11
N TRP A 191 -10.94 12.32 5.35
CA TRP A 191 -11.93 11.26 5.55
C TRP A 191 -11.55 10.36 6.71
N GLU A 192 -12.53 9.92 7.49
CA GLU A 192 -12.34 8.90 8.52
C GLU A 192 -13.13 7.64 8.17
N LEU A 193 -12.54 6.47 8.42
CA LEU A 193 -13.23 5.18 8.31
C LEU A 193 -14.19 4.96 9.48
N THR A 194 -15.44 4.65 9.18
CA THR A 194 -16.40 4.20 10.20
C THR A 194 -16.16 2.72 10.56
N GLY A 195 -16.83 2.23 11.60
CA GLY A 195 -16.82 0.79 11.91
C GLY A 195 -17.36 -0.09 10.77
N ARG A 196 -18.30 0.45 9.97
CA ARG A 196 -18.84 -0.25 8.80
C ARG A 196 -17.78 -0.36 7.70
N GLY A 197 -17.11 0.75 7.37
CA GLY A 197 -16.03 0.75 6.38
C GLY A 197 -14.90 -0.20 6.76
N LYS A 198 -14.51 -0.24 8.04
CA LYS A 198 -13.50 -1.20 8.54
C LYS A 198 -13.92 -2.65 8.32
N LYS A 199 -15.20 -2.98 8.55
CA LYS A 199 -15.74 -4.34 8.33
C LYS A 199 -15.74 -4.71 6.85
N GLU A 200 -16.10 -3.78 5.98
CA GLU A 200 -16.09 -3.99 4.52
C GLU A 200 -14.67 -4.28 4.02
N VAL A 201 -13.68 -3.48 4.45
CA VAL A 201 -12.26 -3.68 4.09
C VAL A 201 -11.74 -5.03 4.56
N ALA A 202 -12.11 -5.47 5.77
CA ALA A 202 -11.75 -6.81 6.25
C ALA A 202 -12.33 -7.93 5.35
N GLY A 203 -13.50 -7.70 4.73
CA GLY A 203 -14.07 -8.61 3.74
C GLY A 203 -13.19 -8.78 2.49
N PHE A 204 -12.54 -7.69 2.05
CA PHE A 204 -11.60 -7.73 0.92
C PHE A 204 -10.32 -8.49 1.23
N GLN A 205 -9.82 -8.41 2.47
CA GLN A 205 -8.62 -9.12 2.92
C GLN A 205 -8.80 -10.65 2.90
N CYS A 206 -10.03 -11.12 3.11
CA CYS A 206 -10.36 -12.56 3.10
C CYS A 206 -10.58 -13.14 1.69
N ALA A 207 -10.70 -12.30 0.66
CA ALA A 207 -10.87 -12.78 -0.71
C ALA A 207 -9.56 -13.39 -1.23
N ALA A 208 -9.57 -14.71 -1.46
CA ALA A 208 -8.41 -15.45 -1.94
C ALA A 208 -7.95 -14.97 -3.33
N ALA A 209 -6.66 -15.17 -3.64
CA ALA A 209 -6.15 -15.04 -4.99
C ALA A 209 -6.92 -15.99 -5.93
N PRO A 210 -7.26 -15.56 -7.16
CA PRO A 210 -7.70 -16.51 -8.17
C PRO A 210 -6.59 -17.56 -8.38
N ALA A 211 -6.96 -18.83 -8.52
CA ALA A 211 -6.00 -19.89 -8.80
C ALA A 211 -5.19 -19.56 -10.07
N PRO A 212 -3.88 -19.80 -10.10
CA PRO A 212 -3.10 -19.58 -11.31
C PRO A 212 -3.66 -20.44 -12.44
N THR A 213 -3.91 -19.82 -13.60
CA THR A 213 -4.29 -20.49 -14.85
C THR A 213 -3.12 -21.20 -15.48
#